data_AF-A0A3A9V9A9-F1
#
_entry.id   AF-A0A3A9V9A9-F1
#
_cell.length_a   1.000
_cell.length_b   1.000
_cell.length_c   1.000
_cell.angle_alpha   90.00
_cell.angle_beta   90.00
_cell.angle_gamma   90.00
#
_symmetry.space_group_name_H-M   'P 1'
#
loop_
_entity.id
_entity.type
_entity.pdbx_description
1 polymer ?
#
loop_
_entity_poly.entity_id
_entity_poly.type
_entity_poly.pdbx_seq_one_letter_code
_entity_poly.pdbx_strand_id
1 'polypeptide(L)'
;MKVNTDSLILGSWATLGAGSRHAPRILDIGTGSGILALMMAQKAEGFYPLSCSGLELDCHGTDSSSAGSTEKEHREQESTNSFVSSREGLLSNNNSAARVDAFKIDAIEIDKDAAAQAAINFVNSKWAGQLHIHNCDVAGFEPAYLYDTIISNPPYFESPTKLSNAYSKQSYNRSVARQTSTLSPDELFNASSALLIENGQLYCVYPASMEADIIKTAAGHGLFLEAMLYVKHTSGKDPYLCAFRFNKVMKNANYGQLDFAEYLDRQLSSAKVTNETELIIRDREGNYTSEYKALCQPFYLKF
;
A
#
# COMPACT_ATOMS: atom_id res chain seq x y z
N MET A 1 16.22 10.36 4.85
CA MET A 1 15.28 10.20 3.72
C MET A 1 14.51 11.51 3.52
N LYS A 2 14.49 12.07 2.30
CA LYS A 2 13.63 13.22 1.97
C LYS A 2 12.21 12.68 1.77
N VAL A 3 11.23 13.22 2.49
CA VAL A 3 9.83 12.80 2.40
C VAL A 3 9.08 13.80 1.52
N ASN A 4 8.48 13.32 0.43
CA ASN A 4 7.54 14.12 -0.36
C ASN A 4 6.18 14.11 0.36
N THR A 5 5.57 15.29 0.52
CA THR A 5 4.20 15.47 1.05
C THR A 5 3.19 14.59 0.31
N ASP A 6 3.30 14.46 -1.01
CA ASP A 6 2.35 13.67 -1.82
C ASP A 6 2.43 12.18 -1.48
N SER A 7 3.64 11.64 -1.29
CA SER A 7 3.85 10.27 -0.83
C SER A 7 3.39 10.05 0.60
N LEU A 8 3.59 11.05 1.47
CA LEU A 8 3.08 10.99 2.84
C LEU A 8 1.55 10.94 2.84
N ILE A 9 0.87 11.76 2.04
CA ILE A 9 -0.59 11.76 1.94
C ILE A 9 -1.07 10.44 1.33
N LEU A 10 -0.51 10.01 0.19
CA LEU A 10 -0.88 8.76 -0.47
C LEU A 10 -0.68 7.56 0.46
N GLY A 11 0.50 7.41 1.04
CA GLY A 11 0.81 6.32 1.95
C GLY A 11 -0.01 6.37 3.23
N SER A 12 -0.44 7.54 3.70
CA SER A 12 -1.32 7.66 4.87
C SER A 12 -2.75 7.25 4.54
N TRP A 13 -3.26 7.70 3.39
CA TRP A 13 -4.61 7.44 2.90
C TRP A 13 -4.80 6.00 2.42
N ALA A 14 -3.75 5.37 1.90
CA ALA A 14 -3.80 3.98 1.44
C ALA A 14 -4.18 3.02 2.57
N THR A 15 -5.05 2.08 2.25
CA THR A 15 -5.48 1.00 3.15
C THR A 15 -5.08 -0.35 2.55
N LEU A 16 -4.79 -1.33 3.41
CA LEU A 16 -4.57 -2.70 2.95
C LEU A 16 -5.93 -3.39 2.77
N GLY A 17 -6.09 -4.10 1.65
CA GLY A 17 -7.31 -4.83 1.35
C GLY A 17 -7.60 -5.89 2.43
N ALA A 18 -8.75 -5.77 3.10
CA ALA A 18 -9.17 -6.67 4.19
C ALA A 18 -9.67 -8.05 3.72
N GLY A 19 -9.65 -8.32 2.41
CA GLY A 19 -10.33 -9.46 1.80
C GLY A 19 -9.49 -10.73 1.63
N SER A 20 -8.16 -10.63 1.77
CA SER A 20 -7.27 -11.74 1.42
C SER A 20 -7.08 -12.71 2.59
N ARG A 21 -7.25 -14.01 2.32
CA ARG A 21 -7.02 -15.11 3.29
C ARG A 21 -5.52 -15.38 3.54
N HIS A 22 -4.65 -14.59 2.93
CA HIS A 22 -3.20 -14.70 3.03
C HIS A 22 -2.62 -13.36 3.46
N ALA A 23 -1.37 -13.38 3.92
CA ALA A 23 -0.67 -12.16 4.22
C ALA A 23 -0.54 -11.26 2.99
N PRO A 24 -0.66 -9.93 3.17
CA PRO A 24 -0.75 -9.01 2.05
C PRO A 24 0.53 -8.99 1.23
N ARG A 25 0.35 -8.97 -0.09
CA ARG A 25 1.39 -8.80 -1.10
C ARG A 25 1.20 -7.43 -1.70
N ILE A 26 2.21 -6.58 -1.51
CA ILE A 26 2.18 -5.18 -1.93
C ILE A 26 3.30 -4.94 -2.95
N LEU A 27 3.01 -4.14 -3.96
CA LEU A 27 4.01 -3.67 -4.93
C LEU A 27 4.06 -2.15 -4.93
N ASP A 28 5.25 -1.59 -4.77
CA ASP A 28 5.54 -0.16 -4.90
C ASP A 28 6.24 0.11 -6.24
N ILE A 29 5.55 0.73 -7.19
CA ILE A 29 6.09 1.01 -8.54
C ILE A 29 6.64 2.43 -8.58
N GLY A 30 7.93 2.57 -8.88
CA GLY A 30 8.63 3.86 -8.82
C GLY A 30 8.93 4.25 -7.36
N THR A 31 9.52 3.31 -6.61
CA THR A 31 9.65 3.42 -5.15
C THR A 31 10.55 4.58 -4.69
N GLY A 32 11.42 5.10 -5.57
CA GLY A 32 12.40 6.11 -5.25
C GLY A 32 13.30 5.65 -4.11
N SER A 33 13.20 6.33 -2.95
CA SER A 33 13.96 5.95 -1.75
C SER A 33 13.25 4.96 -0.82
N GLY A 34 12.09 4.41 -1.22
CA GLY A 34 11.40 3.37 -0.44
C GLY A 34 10.37 3.87 0.57
N ILE A 35 9.98 5.16 0.54
CA ILE A 35 9.09 5.72 1.57
C ILE A 35 7.72 5.05 1.58
N LEU A 36 7.10 4.85 0.42
CA LEU A 36 5.78 4.23 0.33
C LEU A 36 5.85 2.76 0.76
N ALA A 37 6.82 1.99 0.23
CA ALA A 37 7.08 0.64 0.69
C ALA A 37 7.24 0.52 2.23
N LEU A 38 7.97 1.42 2.88
CA LEU A 38 8.12 1.45 4.34
C LEU A 38 6.81 1.79 5.06
N MET A 39 6.03 2.75 4.56
CA MET A 39 4.72 3.09 5.13
C MET A 39 3.74 1.91 5.02
N MET A 40 3.76 1.21 3.89
CA MET A 40 2.95 0.01 3.67
C MET A 40 3.40 -1.14 4.57
N ALA A 41 4.71 -1.29 4.84
CA ALA A 41 5.23 -2.29 5.79
C ALA A 41 4.71 -2.04 7.21
N GLN A 42 4.72 -0.78 7.67
CA GLN A 42 4.17 -0.40 8.96
C GLN A 42 2.66 -0.70 9.07
N LYS A 43 1.91 -0.45 7.99
CA LYS A 43 0.48 -0.81 7.96
C LYS A 43 0.28 -2.32 7.98
N ALA A 44 1.08 -3.07 7.21
CA ALA A 44 0.96 -4.52 7.11
C ALA A 44 1.25 -5.22 8.44
N GLU A 45 2.26 -4.74 9.17
CA GLU A 45 2.55 -5.20 10.53
C GLU A 45 1.37 -4.95 11.48
N GLY A 46 0.73 -3.77 11.42
CA GLY A 46 -0.43 -3.43 12.25
C GLY A 46 -1.73 -4.13 11.85
N PHE A 47 -1.84 -4.59 10.59
CA PHE A 47 -2.99 -5.31 10.04
C PHE A 47 -2.91 -6.83 10.27
N TYR A 48 -1.70 -7.35 10.45
CA TYR A 48 -1.43 -8.76 10.78
C TYR A 48 -0.76 -8.93 12.16
N PRO A 49 -1.28 -8.33 13.25
CA PRO A 49 -0.66 -8.43 14.55
C PRO A 49 -0.96 -9.82 15.13
N LEU A 50 0.00 -10.74 15.12
CA LEU A 50 0.16 -11.81 16.12
C LEU A 50 -1.11 -12.61 16.53
N SER A 51 -2.19 -12.64 15.75
CA SER A 51 -3.42 -13.37 16.10
C SER A 51 -3.29 -14.89 15.91
N CYS A 52 -2.06 -15.36 15.68
CA CYS A 52 -1.70 -16.77 15.71
C CYS A 52 -0.58 -17.08 16.73
N SER A 53 -0.37 -16.22 17.74
CA SER A 53 0.41 -16.58 18.93
C SER A 53 -0.47 -16.60 20.20
N GLY A 54 -1.39 -17.56 20.23
CA GLY A 54 -2.18 -18.00 21.38
C GLY A 54 -3.04 -19.15 20.87
N LEU A 55 -2.79 -20.43 21.18
CA LEU A 55 -3.16 -21.00 22.48
C LEU A 55 -4.45 -20.34 23.00
N GLU A 56 -5.55 -20.53 22.27
CA GLU A 56 -6.83 -20.71 22.93
C GLU A 56 -6.68 -21.97 23.79
N LEU A 57 -6.27 -21.77 25.04
CA LEU A 57 -6.51 -22.75 26.09
C LEU A 57 -8.01 -22.76 26.31
N ASP A 58 -8.59 -23.91 26.00
CA ASP A 58 -10.01 -24.19 26.12
C ASP A 58 -10.59 -23.64 27.41
N CYS A 59 -11.66 -22.88 27.23
CA CYS A 59 -12.64 -22.55 28.22
C CYS A 59 -13.34 -23.82 28.72
N HIS A 60 -12.90 -24.32 29.88
CA HIS A 60 -13.78 -25.10 30.74
C HIS A 60 -14.14 -24.28 31.98
N GLY A 61 -15.36 -23.75 31.93
CA GLY A 61 -15.99 -23.15 33.09
C GLY A 61 -16.24 -24.20 34.17
N THR A 62 -16.13 -23.76 35.41
CA THR A 62 -17.11 -24.10 36.45
C THR A 62 -17.33 -22.86 37.30
N ASP A 63 -18.60 -22.47 37.36
CA ASP A 63 -19.13 -21.46 38.28
C ASP A 63 -18.86 -21.85 39.73
N SER A 64 -18.61 -20.86 40.59
CA SER A 64 -19.55 -20.41 41.63
C SER A 64 -18.87 -19.82 42.88
N SER A 65 -19.36 -18.62 43.21
CA SER A 65 -19.67 -18.09 44.55
C SER A 65 -18.62 -17.98 45.67
N SER A 66 -18.49 -16.71 46.10
CA SER A 66 -18.63 -16.20 47.48
C SER A 66 -17.42 -16.12 48.42
N ALA A 67 -17.18 -14.86 48.83
CA ALA A 67 -16.98 -14.35 50.19
C ALA A 67 -15.72 -14.71 51.00
N GLY A 68 -15.04 -13.64 51.45
CA GLY A 68 -14.78 -13.45 52.89
C GLY A 68 -13.39 -13.83 53.45
N SER A 69 -12.66 -12.79 53.86
CA SER A 69 -11.97 -12.65 55.16
C SER A 69 -10.74 -13.53 55.54
N THR A 70 -9.63 -12.81 55.78
CA THR A 70 -8.65 -12.91 56.91
C THR A 70 -7.84 -14.18 57.20
N GLU A 71 -6.53 -13.92 57.35
CA GLU A 71 -5.59 -14.42 58.38
C GLU A 71 -4.90 -15.80 58.28
N LYS A 72 -3.55 -15.69 58.33
CA LYS A 72 -2.57 -16.41 59.18
C LYS A 72 -2.00 -17.80 58.83
N GLU A 73 -0.66 -17.78 58.81
CA GLU A 73 0.32 -18.62 59.53
C GLU A 73 0.77 -20.02 59.00
N HIS A 74 2.10 -20.18 59.12
CA HIS A 74 2.92 -21.39 59.38
C HIS A 74 3.24 -22.39 58.23
N ARG A 75 4.52 -22.48 57.82
CA ARG A 75 5.69 -23.29 58.33
C ARG A 75 5.82 -24.64 57.58
N GLU A 76 6.91 -24.80 56.82
CA GLU A 76 8.03 -25.74 57.08
C GLU A 76 7.83 -27.15 56.49
N GLN A 77 8.63 -27.53 55.48
CA GLN A 77 9.70 -28.55 55.58
C GLN A 77 10.14 -29.12 54.23
N GLU A 78 11.45 -29.36 54.18
CA GLU A 78 12.28 -29.93 53.13
C GLU A 78 11.98 -31.42 52.88
N SER A 79 12.23 -31.89 51.65
CA SER A 79 12.91 -33.18 51.49
C SER A 79 13.65 -33.25 50.15
N THR A 80 14.96 -33.43 50.31
CA THR A 80 15.95 -33.79 49.31
C THR A 80 15.67 -35.16 48.67
N ASN A 81 15.92 -35.30 47.37
CA ASN A 81 16.68 -36.46 46.90
C ASN A 81 17.37 -36.23 45.55
N SER A 82 18.64 -36.56 45.53
CA SER A 82 19.55 -36.57 44.40
C SER A 82 19.40 -37.86 43.59
N PHE A 83 19.42 -37.77 42.26
CA PHE A 83 19.97 -38.86 41.43
C PHE A 83 20.42 -38.34 40.06
N VAL A 84 21.70 -38.53 39.78
CA VAL A 84 22.38 -38.29 38.50
C VAL A 84 22.14 -39.50 37.59
N SER A 85 21.85 -39.28 36.31
CA SER A 85 22.47 -39.98 35.16
C SER A 85 21.56 -39.99 33.93
N SER A 86 22.01 -39.28 32.90
CA SER A 86 22.14 -39.73 31.52
C SER A 86 20.96 -40.48 30.88
N ARG A 87 20.23 -39.78 30.01
CA ARG A 87 19.78 -40.35 28.73
C ARG A 87 19.45 -39.23 27.73
N GLU A 88 20.42 -38.96 26.87
CA GLU A 88 20.16 -38.48 25.51
C GLU A 88 19.24 -39.49 24.82
N GLY A 89 18.17 -39.00 24.20
CA GLY A 89 17.28 -39.85 23.42
C GLY A 89 15.91 -39.24 23.19
N LEU A 90 15.75 -38.67 21.99
CA LEU A 90 14.49 -38.66 21.24
C LEU A 90 13.32 -37.88 21.84
N LEU A 91 13.30 -36.57 21.59
CA LEU A 91 12.05 -35.88 21.28
C LEU A 91 12.26 -35.06 20.00
N SER A 92 12.00 -35.70 18.87
CA SER A 92 11.69 -35.01 17.63
C SER A 92 10.38 -34.25 17.83
N ASN A 93 10.47 -33.04 18.39
CA ASN A 93 9.36 -32.10 18.36
C ASN A 93 9.24 -31.55 16.94
N ASN A 94 8.59 -32.32 16.08
CA ASN A 94 7.94 -31.81 14.87
C ASN A 94 6.75 -30.94 15.30
N ASN A 95 7.05 -29.78 15.89
CA ASN A 95 6.13 -28.65 15.91
C ASN A 95 6.35 -27.89 14.61
N SER A 96 5.83 -28.43 13.50
CA SER A 96 5.49 -27.61 12.36
C SER A 96 4.28 -26.76 12.74
N ALA A 97 4.49 -25.76 13.61
CA ALA A 97 3.60 -24.62 13.67
C ALA A 97 3.51 -24.11 12.22
N ALA A 98 2.31 -24.15 11.64
CA ALA A 98 2.06 -23.64 10.30
C ALA A 98 2.64 -22.22 10.26
N ARG A 99 3.72 -22.03 9.47
CA ARG A 99 4.31 -20.71 9.32
C ARG A 99 3.21 -19.83 8.75
N VAL A 100 2.74 -18.88 9.56
CA VAL A 100 1.91 -17.79 9.07
C VAL A 100 2.78 -17.08 8.04
N ASP A 101 2.36 -17.09 6.78
CA ASP A 101 3.07 -16.38 5.73
C ASP A 101 3.20 -14.91 6.17
N ALA A 102 4.41 -14.37 6.16
CA ALA A 102 4.63 -12.95 6.42
C ALA A 102 4.16 -12.13 5.21
N PHE A 103 3.78 -10.88 5.45
CA PHE A 103 3.50 -9.95 4.34
C PHE A 103 4.75 -9.77 3.48
N LYS A 104 4.55 -9.44 2.21
CA LYS A 104 5.64 -9.23 1.24
C LYS A 104 5.44 -7.91 0.53
N ILE A 105 6.54 -7.18 0.38
CA ILE A 105 6.56 -5.93 -0.35
C ILE A 105 7.69 -5.99 -1.36
N ASP A 106 7.32 -5.94 -2.63
CA ASP A 106 8.25 -5.71 -3.72
C ASP A 106 8.24 -4.23 -4.09
N ALA A 107 9.38 -3.69 -4.44
CA ALA A 107 9.54 -2.30 -4.82
C ALA A 107 10.35 -2.23 -6.11
N ILE A 108 9.81 -1.56 -7.14
CA ILE A 108 10.47 -1.39 -8.44
C ILE A 108 11.01 0.02 -8.53
N GLU A 109 12.27 0.16 -8.91
CA GLU A 109 12.88 1.45 -9.23
C GLU A 109 13.82 1.31 -10.43
N ILE A 110 13.64 2.16 -11.43
CA ILE A 110 14.45 2.12 -12.65
C ILE A 110 15.81 2.80 -12.44
N ASP A 111 15.86 3.84 -11.60
CA ASP A 111 17.09 4.54 -11.27
C ASP A 111 17.95 3.75 -10.28
N LYS A 112 19.19 3.44 -10.68
CA LYS A 112 20.09 2.60 -9.91
C LYS A 112 20.45 3.20 -8.54
N ASP A 113 20.65 4.51 -8.47
CA ASP A 113 21.09 5.18 -7.25
C ASP A 113 19.92 5.29 -6.24
N ALA A 114 18.71 5.59 -6.72
CA ALA A 114 17.49 5.55 -5.94
C ALA A 114 17.21 4.13 -5.42
N ALA A 115 17.32 3.11 -6.27
CA ALA A 115 17.18 1.71 -5.87
C ALA A 115 18.19 1.32 -4.78
N ALA A 116 19.46 1.71 -4.93
CA ALA A 116 20.48 1.47 -3.90
C ALA A 116 20.14 2.18 -2.58
N GLN A 117 19.65 3.42 -2.64
CA GLN A 117 19.21 4.16 -1.47
C GLN A 117 17.99 3.51 -0.79
N ALA A 118 17.03 3.00 -1.55
CA ALA A 118 15.90 2.22 -1.04
C ALA A 118 16.37 0.93 -0.36
N ALA A 119 17.30 0.20 -0.98
CA ALA A 119 17.89 -1.01 -0.39
C ALA A 119 18.51 -0.74 0.98
N ILE A 120 19.29 0.34 1.11
CA ILE A 120 19.87 0.77 2.39
C ILE A 120 18.77 1.10 3.41
N ASN A 121 17.70 1.79 3.00
CA ASN A 121 16.59 2.12 3.89
C ASN A 121 15.83 0.86 4.34
N PHE A 122 15.66 -0.12 3.46
CA PHE A 122 14.99 -1.39 3.78
C PHE A 122 15.80 -2.21 4.78
N VAL A 123 17.11 -2.36 4.56
CA VAL A 123 18.01 -3.09 5.48
C VAL A 123 18.07 -2.43 6.86
N ASN A 124 18.03 -1.10 6.92
CA ASN A 124 18.03 -0.36 8.18
C ASN A 124 16.65 -0.29 8.86
N SER A 125 15.61 -0.84 8.23
CA SER A 125 14.28 -0.94 8.82
C SER A 125 14.11 -2.27 9.56
N LYS A 126 13.12 -2.33 10.46
CA LYS A 126 12.75 -3.59 11.13
C LYS A 126 12.07 -4.62 10.20
N TRP A 127 11.72 -4.22 8.98
CA TRP A 127 11.03 -5.07 7.99
C TRP A 127 11.96 -5.54 6.87
N ALA A 128 13.27 -5.54 7.10
CA ALA A 128 14.27 -5.93 6.09
C ALA A 128 14.00 -7.29 5.44
N GLY A 129 13.38 -8.24 6.17
CA GLY A 129 13.02 -9.56 5.62
C GLY A 129 11.75 -9.59 4.77
N GLN A 130 10.97 -8.51 4.74
CA GLN A 130 9.69 -8.41 4.01
C GLN A 130 9.79 -7.50 2.78
N LEU A 131 10.78 -6.60 2.74
CA LEU A 131 10.98 -5.58 1.71
C LEU A 131 12.04 -6.04 0.69
N HIS A 132 11.67 -6.08 -0.58
CA HIS A 132 12.52 -6.52 -1.67
C HIS A 132 12.59 -5.43 -2.75
N ILE A 133 13.80 -4.95 -3.04
CA ILE A 133 14.02 -3.95 -4.08
C ILE A 133 14.40 -4.63 -5.41
N HIS A 134 13.83 -4.15 -6.51
CA HIS A 134 14.10 -4.59 -7.86
C HIS A 134 14.52 -3.38 -8.70
N ASN A 135 15.80 -3.34 -9.09
CA ASN A 135 16.28 -2.29 -10.00
C ASN A 135 16.00 -2.66 -11.45
N CYS A 136 14.79 -2.38 -11.93
CA CYS A 136 14.34 -2.72 -13.27
C CYS A 136 13.27 -1.76 -13.80
N ASP A 137 13.00 -1.86 -15.10
CA ASP A 137 11.79 -1.32 -15.70
C ASP A 137 10.59 -2.19 -15.32
N VAL A 138 9.45 -1.57 -15.02
CA VAL A 138 8.20 -2.28 -14.69
C VAL A 138 7.75 -3.22 -15.81
N ALA A 139 8.03 -2.88 -17.08
CA ALA A 139 7.69 -3.72 -18.23
C ALA A 139 8.49 -5.05 -18.25
N GLY A 140 9.66 -5.08 -17.59
CA GLY A 140 10.49 -6.27 -17.45
C GLY A 140 10.36 -6.95 -16.08
N PHE A 141 9.42 -6.52 -15.24
CA PHE A 141 9.23 -7.11 -13.92
C PHE A 141 8.34 -8.35 -13.98
N GLU A 142 8.92 -9.50 -13.65
CA GLU A 142 8.25 -10.81 -13.69
C GLU A 142 8.19 -11.43 -12.27
N PRO A 143 7.17 -11.10 -11.46
CA PRO A 143 7.05 -11.64 -10.12
C PRO A 143 6.52 -13.07 -10.13
N ALA A 144 6.85 -13.82 -9.08
CA ALA A 144 6.33 -15.18 -8.87
C ALA A 144 4.85 -15.23 -8.46
N TYR A 145 4.25 -14.07 -8.15
CA TYR A 145 2.88 -13.94 -7.67
C TYR A 145 2.28 -12.58 -8.06
N LEU A 146 0.95 -12.51 -8.02
CA LEU A 146 0.20 -11.27 -8.13
C LEU A 146 0.02 -10.59 -6.77
N TYR A 147 -0.33 -9.30 -6.81
CA TYR A 147 -0.42 -8.42 -5.65
C TYR A 147 -1.85 -8.08 -5.27
N ASP A 148 -2.11 -7.94 -3.97
CA ASP A 148 -3.37 -7.42 -3.43
C ASP A 148 -3.47 -5.90 -3.61
N THR A 149 -2.31 -5.23 -3.50
CA THR A 149 -2.21 -3.78 -3.50
C THR A 149 -1.00 -3.35 -4.30
N ILE A 150 -1.23 -2.43 -5.23
CA ILE A 150 -0.17 -1.66 -5.89
C ILE A 150 -0.26 -0.23 -5.42
N ILE A 151 0.88 0.40 -5.15
CA ILE A 151 0.98 1.81 -4.79
C ILE A 151 2.03 2.50 -5.66
N SER A 152 1.77 3.73 -6.10
CA SER A 152 2.74 4.49 -6.90
C SER A 152 2.57 5.99 -6.74
N ASN A 153 3.67 6.71 -6.58
CA ASN A 153 3.75 8.15 -6.78
C ASN A 153 4.61 8.44 -8.02
N PRO A 154 4.05 8.29 -9.23
CA PRO A 154 4.81 8.43 -10.46
C PRO A 154 5.21 9.89 -10.69
N PRO A 155 6.31 10.15 -11.41
CA PRO A 155 6.69 11.51 -11.79
C PRO A 155 5.67 12.14 -12.76
N TYR A 156 5.32 13.41 -12.54
CA TYR A 156 4.40 14.15 -13.39
C TYR A 156 5.18 14.96 -14.42
N PHE A 157 5.04 14.64 -15.70
CA PHE A 157 5.52 15.51 -16.77
C PHE A 157 4.32 16.01 -17.58
N GLU A 158 4.19 17.33 -17.69
CA GLU A 158 3.22 17.95 -18.58
C GLU A 158 3.55 17.61 -20.03
N SER A 159 2.58 17.04 -20.76
CA SER A 159 2.66 17.06 -22.22
C SER A 159 2.52 18.53 -22.69
N PRO A 160 3.37 19.04 -23.60
CA PRO A 160 3.26 20.42 -24.08
C PRO A 160 2.02 20.55 -24.98
N THR A 161 0.85 20.76 -24.40
CA THR A 161 -0.39 21.01 -25.14
C THR A 161 -0.51 22.49 -25.49
N LYS A 162 0.39 23.01 -26.33
CA LYS A 162 0.11 24.13 -27.23
C LYS A 162 0.90 23.95 -28.53
N LEU A 163 0.21 23.41 -29.53
CA LEU A 163 0.64 23.38 -30.93
C LEU A 163 0.89 24.80 -31.44
N SER A 164 2.15 25.21 -31.53
CA SER A 164 2.56 26.25 -32.47
C SER A 164 2.94 25.57 -33.78
N ASN A 165 2.60 26.17 -34.92
CA ASN A 165 2.80 25.62 -36.27
C ASN A 165 4.28 25.30 -36.64
N ALA A 166 5.23 25.59 -35.75
CA ALA A 166 6.63 25.16 -35.86
C ALA A 166 6.84 23.69 -35.44
N TYR A 167 5.88 23.08 -34.74
CA TYR A 167 6.03 21.76 -34.11
C TYR A 167 5.81 20.58 -35.06
N SER A 168 5.12 20.78 -36.18
CA SER A 168 4.81 19.71 -37.14
C SER A 168 6.06 19.23 -37.89
N LYS A 169 7.00 20.14 -38.20
CA LYS A 169 8.30 19.80 -38.82
C LYS A 169 9.33 19.25 -37.84
N GLN A 170 9.09 19.40 -36.54
CA GLN A 170 9.93 18.85 -35.46
C GLN A 170 9.22 17.70 -34.74
N SER A 171 8.25 17.03 -35.37
CA SER A 171 7.62 15.82 -34.84
C SER A 171 8.39 14.56 -35.25
N TYR A 172 9.10 14.58 -36.38
CA TYR A 172 9.92 13.44 -36.84
C TYR A 172 11.29 13.36 -36.13
N ASN A 173 11.84 14.50 -35.68
CA ASN A 173 13.11 14.52 -34.92
C ASN A 173 12.90 14.45 -33.40
N ARG A 174 11.64 14.44 -32.92
CA ARG A 174 11.29 14.37 -31.49
C ARG A 174 10.79 12.97 -31.08
N SER A 175 10.46 12.12 -32.04
CA SER A 175 10.26 10.68 -31.83
C SER A 175 11.55 9.95 -31.41
N VAL A 176 12.73 10.51 -31.71
CA VAL A 176 14.04 9.96 -31.32
C VAL A 176 14.49 10.43 -29.92
N ALA A 177 13.98 11.57 -29.43
CA ALA A 177 14.34 12.13 -28.11
C ALA A 177 13.48 11.59 -26.94
N ARG A 178 12.91 10.39 -27.10
CA ARG A 178 12.12 9.68 -26.08
C ARG A 178 12.97 8.89 -25.05
N GLN A 179 14.29 9.01 -25.10
CA GLN A 179 15.22 8.18 -24.33
C GLN A 179 15.57 8.74 -22.93
N THR A 180 14.55 9.12 -22.17
CA THR A 180 14.61 9.12 -20.70
C THR A 180 13.29 8.53 -20.21
N SER A 181 13.31 7.21 -20.01
CA SER A 181 12.21 6.32 -19.64
C SER A 181 11.54 6.79 -18.35
N THR A 182 10.48 7.56 -18.49
CA THR A 182 9.61 7.97 -17.39
C THR A 182 8.36 7.11 -17.43
N LEU A 183 8.00 6.52 -16.30
CA LEU A 183 6.75 5.76 -16.13
C LEU A 183 5.52 6.61 -16.46
N SER A 184 4.92 6.38 -17.63
CA SER A 184 3.69 7.06 -18.05
C SER A 184 2.45 6.48 -17.34
N PRO A 185 1.31 7.21 -17.30
CA PRO A 185 0.07 6.67 -16.77
C PRO A 185 -0.38 5.39 -17.49
N ASP A 186 -0.20 5.33 -18.81
CA ASP A 186 -0.57 4.15 -19.61
C ASP A 186 0.25 2.92 -19.21
N GLU A 187 1.57 3.07 -19.06
CA GLU A 187 2.47 2.00 -18.60
C GLU A 187 2.15 1.56 -17.18
N LEU A 188 1.90 2.51 -16.26
CA LEU A 188 1.52 2.20 -14.88
C LEU A 188 0.20 1.40 -14.83
N PHE A 189 -0.84 1.83 -15.55
CA PHE A 189 -2.15 1.17 -15.50
C PHE A 189 -2.13 -0.18 -16.21
N ASN A 190 -1.42 -0.30 -17.33
CA ASN A 190 -1.21 -1.58 -17.99
C ASN A 190 -0.49 -2.58 -17.07
N ALA A 191 0.64 -2.18 -16.47
CA ALA A 191 1.38 -3.02 -15.54
C ALA A 191 0.52 -3.37 -14.31
N SER A 192 -0.19 -2.40 -13.74
CA SER A 192 -1.01 -2.62 -12.56
C SER A 192 -2.15 -3.60 -12.82
N SER A 193 -2.80 -3.50 -13.98
CA SER A 193 -3.83 -4.45 -14.41
C SER A 193 -3.27 -5.87 -14.56
N ALA A 194 -2.05 -6.02 -15.08
CA ALA A 194 -1.40 -7.33 -15.20
C ALA A 194 -0.95 -7.91 -13.86
N LEU A 195 -0.50 -7.07 -12.93
CA LEU A 195 0.16 -7.48 -11.68
C LEU A 195 -0.80 -7.60 -10.48
N LEU A 196 -2.00 -7.01 -10.54
CA LEU A 196 -3.02 -7.16 -9.51
C LEU A 196 -3.77 -8.49 -9.61
N ILE A 197 -4.09 -9.08 -8.46
CA ILE A 197 -5.15 -10.10 -8.37
C ILE A 197 -6.50 -9.50 -8.78
N GLU A 198 -7.47 -10.36 -9.07
CA GLU A 198 -8.85 -9.93 -9.21
C GLU A 198 -9.37 -9.30 -7.90
N ASN A 199 -10.06 -8.16 -8.02
CA ASN A 199 -10.46 -7.29 -6.92
C ASN A 199 -9.29 -6.65 -6.14
N GLY A 200 -8.08 -6.70 -6.69
CA GLY A 200 -6.90 -5.99 -6.16
C GLY A 200 -7.01 -4.48 -6.36
N GLN A 201 -6.29 -3.72 -5.54
CA GLN A 201 -6.39 -2.26 -5.51
C GLN A 201 -5.11 -1.57 -5.98
N LEU A 202 -5.26 -0.55 -6.82
CA LEU A 202 -4.19 0.39 -7.17
C LEU A 202 -4.42 1.72 -6.45
N TYR A 203 -3.37 2.21 -5.79
CA TYR A 203 -3.30 3.54 -5.22
C TYR A 203 -2.27 4.38 -5.99
N CYS A 204 -2.68 5.54 -6.49
CA CYS A 204 -1.74 6.47 -7.11
C CYS A 204 -2.14 7.91 -6.88
N VAL A 205 -1.20 8.83 -7.10
CA VAL A 205 -1.46 10.28 -7.09
C VAL A 205 -1.15 10.87 -8.46
N TYR A 206 -1.91 11.91 -8.83
CA TYR A 206 -1.66 12.76 -10.01
C TYR A 206 -2.13 14.20 -9.75
N PRO A 207 -1.63 15.20 -10.50
CA PRO A 207 -2.16 16.56 -10.46
C PRO A 207 -3.66 16.57 -10.72
N ALA A 208 -4.40 17.42 -10.00
CA ALA A 208 -5.86 17.51 -10.14
C ALA A 208 -6.30 17.91 -11.56
N SER A 209 -5.44 18.62 -12.31
CA SER A 209 -5.68 18.96 -13.71
C SER A 209 -5.74 17.76 -14.66
N MET A 210 -5.22 16.59 -14.24
CA MET A 210 -5.19 15.36 -15.05
C MET A 210 -6.31 14.39 -14.68
N GLU A 211 -7.21 14.74 -13.76
CA GLU A 211 -8.22 13.83 -13.19
C GLU A 211 -9.01 13.05 -14.25
N ALA A 212 -9.64 13.74 -15.20
CA ALA A 212 -10.47 13.11 -16.23
C ALA A 212 -9.66 12.15 -17.12
N ASP A 213 -8.44 12.54 -17.49
CA ASP A 213 -7.56 11.71 -18.32
C ASP A 213 -7.09 10.48 -17.56
N ILE A 214 -6.76 10.61 -16.27
CA ILE A 214 -6.34 9.51 -15.41
C ILE A 214 -7.46 8.49 -15.23
N ILE A 215 -8.67 8.93 -14.90
CA ILE A 215 -9.84 8.05 -14.75
C ILE A 215 -10.12 7.30 -16.05
N LYS A 216 -10.09 8.01 -17.19
CA LYS A 216 -10.31 7.41 -18.51
C LYS A 216 -9.23 6.40 -18.87
N THR A 217 -7.96 6.73 -18.63
CA THR A 217 -6.83 5.84 -18.96
C THR A 217 -6.87 4.58 -18.11
N ALA A 218 -7.09 4.70 -16.80
CA ALA A 218 -7.23 3.56 -15.89
C ALA A 218 -8.37 2.62 -16.33
N ALA A 219 -9.53 3.17 -16.66
CA ALA A 219 -10.68 2.40 -17.12
C ALA A 219 -10.39 1.63 -18.42
N GLY A 220 -9.59 2.20 -19.34
CA GLY A 220 -9.12 1.53 -20.54
C GLY A 220 -8.29 0.26 -20.27
N HIS A 221 -7.67 0.18 -19.10
CA HIS A 221 -6.89 -0.97 -18.61
C HIS A 221 -7.68 -1.88 -17.66
N GLY A 222 -9.00 -1.68 -17.49
CA GLY A 222 -9.84 -2.47 -16.60
C GLY A 222 -9.69 -2.15 -15.11
N LEU A 223 -9.16 -0.96 -14.79
CA LEU A 223 -9.04 -0.44 -13.44
C LEU A 223 -10.09 0.66 -13.24
N PHE A 224 -10.95 0.48 -12.25
CA PHE A 224 -12.14 1.30 -12.08
C PHE A 224 -12.09 2.11 -10.79
N LEU A 225 -12.42 3.40 -10.88
CA LEU A 225 -12.32 4.33 -9.75
C LEU A 225 -13.28 3.92 -8.64
N GLU A 226 -12.75 3.76 -7.43
CA GLU A 226 -13.53 3.37 -6.25
C GLU A 226 -13.57 4.49 -5.20
N ALA A 227 -12.46 5.20 -5.01
CA ALA A 227 -12.38 6.34 -4.09
C ALA A 227 -11.37 7.38 -4.60
N MET A 228 -11.58 8.63 -4.19
CA MET A 228 -10.70 9.73 -4.55
C MET A 228 -10.57 10.73 -3.38
N LEU A 229 -9.37 11.25 -3.20
CA LEU A 229 -9.04 12.29 -2.23
C LEU A 229 -8.48 13.51 -2.95
N TYR A 230 -9.23 14.61 -2.90
CA TYR A 230 -8.76 15.92 -3.35
C TYR A 230 -7.85 16.54 -2.30
N VAL A 231 -6.67 17.01 -2.70
CA VAL A 231 -5.73 17.66 -1.79
C VAL A 231 -5.57 19.13 -2.16
N LYS A 232 -5.81 19.98 -1.16
CA LYS A 232 -5.66 21.43 -1.25
C LYS A 232 -4.59 21.92 -0.31
N HIS A 233 -3.83 22.93 -0.74
CA HIS A 233 -2.95 23.64 0.18
C HIS A 233 -3.72 24.39 1.27
N THR A 234 -4.80 25.09 0.87
CA THR A 234 -5.70 25.85 1.75
C THR A 234 -7.12 25.80 1.19
N SER A 235 -8.14 26.04 2.01
CA SER A 235 -9.55 25.94 1.64
C SER A 235 -9.98 26.83 0.47
N GLY A 236 -9.30 27.97 0.27
CA GLY A 236 -9.63 28.95 -0.77
C GLY A 236 -9.00 28.69 -2.15
N LYS A 237 -8.26 27.59 -2.32
CA LYS A 237 -7.65 27.22 -3.60
C LYS A 237 -8.28 25.96 -4.16
N ASP A 238 -8.19 25.77 -5.47
CA ASP A 238 -8.54 24.50 -6.09
C ASP A 238 -7.56 23.39 -5.67
N PRO A 239 -7.98 22.10 -5.71
CA PRO A 239 -7.08 20.98 -5.47
C PRO A 239 -5.87 21.03 -6.40
N TYR A 240 -4.68 20.75 -5.86
CA TYR A 240 -3.46 20.64 -6.68
C TYR A 240 -3.15 19.19 -7.04
N LEU A 241 -3.63 18.25 -6.23
CA LEU A 241 -3.36 16.82 -6.34
C LEU A 241 -4.63 16.03 -6.06
N CYS A 242 -4.78 14.92 -6.76
CA CYS A 242 -5.76 13.89 -6.47
C CYS A 242 -5.02 12.61 -6.11
N ALA A 243 -5.38 11.99 -4.99
CA ALA A 243 -5.06 10.58 -4.72
C ALA A 243 -6.24 9.72 -5.17
N PHE A 244 -5.94 8.66 -5.91
CA PHE A 244 -6.90 7.77 -6.52
C PHE A 244 -6.76 6.37 -5.93
N ARG A 245 -7.89 5.72 -5.72
CA ARG A 245 -7.96 4.29 -5.47
C ARG A 245 -8.80 3.66 -6.57
N PHE A 246 -8.16 2.81 -7.36
CA PHE A 246 -8.80 1.99 -8.38
C PHE A 246 -8.91 0.54 -7.92
N ASN A 247 -9.92 -0.15 -8.42
CA ASN A 247 -10.15 -1.57 -8.19
C ASN A 247 -10.12 -2.33 -9.53
N LYS A 248 -9.42 -3.46 -9.58
CA LYS A 248 -9.41 -4.36 -10.72
C LYS A 248 -10.66 -5.26 -10.67
N VAL A 249 -11.55 -5.12 -11.63
CA VAL A 249 -12.80 -5.91 -11.67
C VAL A 249 -12.61 -7.22 -12.44
N MET A 250 -13.20 -8.30 -11.94
CA MET A 250 -13.24 -9.60 -12.60
C MET A 250 -13.80 -9.51 -14.02
N LYS A 251 -13.04 -10.03 -14.99
CA LYS A 251 -13.57 -10.39 -16.31
C LYS A 251 -14.48 -11.61 -16.19
N ASN A 252 -15.74 -11.42 -15.81
CA ASN A 252 -16.71 -12.52 -15.82
C ASN A 252 -16.99 -12.97 -17.26
N ALA A 253 -16.87 -14.27 -17.56
CA ALA A 253 -17.11 -14.84 -18.89
C ALA A 253 -18.56 -14.68 -19.42
N ASN A 254 -19.52 -14.38 -18.53
CA ASN A 254 -20.93 -14.13 -18.87
C ASN A 254 -21.31 -12.65 -18.84
N TYR A 255 -20.43 -11.77 -18.34
CA TYR A 255 -20.52 -10.35 -18.60
C TYR A 255 -19.74 -10.14 -19.90
N GLY A 256 -20.45 -10.24 -21.02
CA GLY A 256 -19.90 -9.75 -22.29
C GLY A 256 -19.31 -8.37 -22.01
N GLN A 257 -18.04 -8.20 -22.43
CA GLN A 257 -17.30 -6.94 -22.52
C GLN A 257 -18.08 -5.81 -21.84
N LEU A 258 -17.96 -5.66 -20.51
CA LEU A 258 -18.60 -4.56 -19.78
C LEU A 258 -18.44 -3.34 -20.67
N ASP A 259 -19.55 -2.86 -21.22
CA ASP A 259 -19.49 -1.86 -22.26
C ASP A 259 -18.76 -0.70 -21.61
N PHE A 260 -17.56 -0.39 -22.09
CA PHE A 260 -16.80 0.72 -21.55
C PHE A 260 -17.68 1.97 -21.56
N ALA A 261 -18.61 2.07 -22.52
CA ALA A 261 -19.65 3.07 -22.55
C ALA A 261 -20.68 2.93 -21.42
N GLU A 262 -21.12 1.73 -21.00
CA GLU A 262 -22.03 1.56 -19.86
C GLU A 262 -21.34 1.80 -18.52
N TYR A 263 -20.06 1.43 -18.35
CA TYR A 263 -19.29 1.80 -17.16
C TYR A 263 -19.07 3.32 -17.10
N LEU A 264 -18.65 3.92 -18.22
CA LEU A 264 -18.41 5.36 -18.32
C LEU A 264 -19.73 6.13 -18.17
N ASP A 265 -20.82 5.64 -18.77
CA ASP A 265 -22.16 6.19 -18.60
C ASP A 265 -22.62 6.05 -17.15
N ARG A 266 -22.40 4.92 -16.47
CA ARG A 266 -22.69 4.79 -15.03
C ARG A 266 -21.84 5.70 -14.16
N GLN A 267 -20.55 5.90 -14.46
CA GLN A 267 -19.70 6.84 -13.70
C GLN A 267 -20.06 8.31 -13.97
N LEU A 268 -20.48 8.64 -15.20
CA LEU A 268 -20.88 10.00 -15.59
C LEU A 268 -22.35 10.33 -15.22
N SER A 269 -23.23 9.32 -15.19
CA SER A 269 -24.68 9.46 -14.91
C SER A 269 -25.05 9.18 -13.46
N SER A 270 -24.31 8.30 -12.76
CA SER A 270 -24.41 8.19 -11.30
C SER A 270 -23.48 9.24 -10.69
N ALA A 271 -24.08 10.27 -10.11
CA ALA A 271 -23.40 11.35 -9.40
C ALA A 271 -22.71 10.88 -8.09
N LYS A 272 -22.11 9.68 -8.07
CA LYS A 272 -21.42 9.12 -6.91
C LYS A 272 -20.28 8.21 -7.36
N VAL A 273 -19.13 8.82 -7.62
CA VAL A 273 -17.88 8.27 -7.08
C VAL A 273 -18.16 8.01 -5.60
N THR A 274 -18.10 6.75 -5.19
CA THR A 274 -18.75 6.34 -3.95
C THR A 274 -18.11 6.90 -2.68
N ASN A 275 -16.92 7.50 -2.76
CA ASN A 275 -16.24 8.19 -1.66
C ASN A 275 -15.26 9.26 -2.17
N GLU A 276 -15.79 10.42 -2.56
CA GLU A 276 -14.98 11.64 -2.74
C GLU A 276 -14.79 12.32 -1.38
N THR A 277 -13.55 12.67 -1.08
CA THR A 277 -13.19 13.39 0.14
C THR A 277 -12.20 14.50 -0.17
N GLU A 278 -12.16 15.53 0.68
CA GLU A 278 -11.23 16.65 0.55
C GLU A 278 -10.30 16.69 1.76
N LEU A 279 -9.01 16.91 1.51
CA LEU A 279 -7.97 17.16 2.50
C LEU A 279 -7.40 18.56 2.30
N ILE A 280 -7.59 19.41 3.29
CA ILE A 280 -6.97 20.73 3.34
C ILE A 280 -5.72 20.63 4.22
N ILE A 281 -4.54 20.98 3.68
CA ILE A 281 -3.27 20.85 4.42
C ILE A 281 -3.15 21.93 5.51
N ARG A 282 -3.45 23.20 5.17
CA ARG A 282 -3.33 24.34 6.10
C ARG A 282 -4.62 25.14 6.26
N ASP A 283 -4.87 25.59 7.47
CA ASP A 283 -5.95 26.53 7.81
C ASP A 283 -5.64 27.96 7.30
N ARG A 284 -6.51 28.93 7.65
CA ARG A 284 -6.36 30.33 7.21
C ARG A 284 -5.21 31.04 7.93
N GLU A 285 -4.87 30.54 9.11
CA GLU A 285 -3.81 31.02 9.99
C GLU A 285 -2.43 30.42 9.61
N GLY A 286 -2.40 29.46 8.68
CA GLY A 286 -1.20 28.82 8.17
C GLY A 286 -0.76 27.57 8.96
N ASN A 287 -1.53 27.12 9.94
CA ASN A 287 -1.25 25.90 10.70
C ASN A 287 -1.74 24.65 9.97
N TYR A 288 -1.16 23.48 10.25
CA TYR A 288 -1.73 22.22 9.77
C TYR A 288 -3.12 21.97 10.39
N THR A 289 -4.06 21.60 9.54
CA THR A 289 -5.45 21.27 9.94
C THR A 289 -5.52 20.01 10.80
N SER A 290 -6.62 19.83 11.53
CA SER A 290 -6.89 18.62 12.31
C SER A 290 -6.95 17.37 11.44
N GLU A 291 -7.51 17.48 10.24
CA GLU A 291 -7.71 16.39 9.30
C GLU A 291 -6.36 15.93 8.74
N TYR A 292 -5.51 16.87 8.33
CA TYR A 292 -4.15 16.56 7.87
C TYR A 292 -3.29 15.94 8.97
N LYS A 293 -3.40 16.47 10.19
CA LYS A 293 -2.72 15.89 11.36
C LYS A 293 -3.17 14.47 11.60
N ALA A 294 -4.49 14.24 11.69
CA ALA A 294 -5.05 12.91 11.94
C ALA A 294 -4.65 11.89 10.87
N LEU A 295 -4.66 12.29 9.59
CA LEU A 295 -4.27 11.42 8.49
C LEU A 295 -2.77 11.04 8.56
N CYS A 296 -1.90 12.04 8.73
CA CYS A 296 -0.46 11.85 8.59
C CYS A 296 0.26 11.47 9.90
N GLN A 297 -0.41 11.59 11.06
CA GLN A 297 0.19 11.34 12.38
C GLN A 297 0.93 10.00 12.50
N PRO A 298 0.47 8.88 11.91
CA PRO A 298 1.19 7.61 12.00
C PRO A 298 2.59 7.63 11.36
N PHE A 299 2.87 8.60 10.48
CA PHE A 299 4.08 8.66 9.66
C PHE A 299 4.81 10.01 9.75
N TYR A 300 4.19 11.03 10.32
CA TYR A 300 4.71 12.39 10.39
C TYR A 300 4.62 12.92 11.81
N LEU A 301 5.79 13.17 12.41
CA LEU A 301 5.91 13.53 13.83
C LEU A 301 6.09 15.03 14.07
N LYS A 302 6.17 15.85 13.02
CA LYS A 302 6.51 17.27 13.11
C LYS A 302 5.42 18.14 12.51
N PHE A 303 4.37 18.42 13.27
CA PHE A 303 3.31 19.36 12.91
C PHE A 303 3.58 20.77 13.43
#